data_AF-A0A957J1V9-F1
#
_entry.id   AF-A0A957J1V9-F1
#
_cell.length_a   1.000
_cell.length_b   1.000
_cell.length_c   1.000
_cell.angle_alpha   90.00
_cell.angle_beta   90.00
_cell.angle_gamma   90.00
#
_symmetry.space_group_name_H-M   'P 1'
#
loop_
_entity.id
_entity.type
_entity.pdbx_description
1 polymer ?
#
loop_
_entity_poly.entity_id
_entity_poly.type
_entity_poly.pdbx_seq_one_letter_code
_entity_poly.pdbx_strand_id
1 'polypeptide(L)'
;YWHMVAKLLLAVQECYRTALDEGAATAVTTALAAAYYDIRAGLGFNKSPAEYGAFPTDPYSHTPAGRGAQQPGMTGQVKEEILTRWGELGVFVQDGVLHFAPTLLRSQEFLHEPGCFVYVDDAGQQQTLSLPAHALAFTFCQTPIVYILGDVQEIEVVWGNGRTTRISGHSLDADTSRHIFARDEQVKTVYVTVHMGKRASG
;
A
#
# COMPACT_ATOMS: atom_id res chain seq x y z
N TYR A 1 19.83 -11.39 8.55
CA TYR A 1 19.15 -10.56 9.56
C TYR A 1 18.07 -9.77 8.84
N TRP A 2 16.79 -9.99 9.15
CA TRP A 2 15.67 -9.56 8.29
C TRP A 2 15.42 -8.06 8.31
N HIS A 3 15.68 -7.37 9.43
CA HIS A 3 15.51 -5.91 9.51
C HIS A 3 16.36 -5.17 8.46
N MET A 4 17.60 -5.60 8.22
CA MET A 4 18.46 -4.95 7.22
C MET A 4 18.01 -5.23 5.78
N VAL A 5 17.41 -6.39 5.53
CA VAL A 5 16.80 -6.72 4.23
C VAL A 5 15.58 -5.83 3.98
N ALA A 6 14.75 -5.61 5.00
CA ALA A 6 13.60 -4.72 4.89
C ALA A 6 14.01 -3.24 4.72
N LYS A 7 15.12 -2.80 5.33
CA LYS A 7 15.72 -1.49 5.03
C LYS A 7 16.19 -1.36 3.59
N LEU A 8 16.82 -2.41 3.05
CA LEU A 8 17.22 -2.46 1.64
C LEU A 8 15.99 -2.36 0.72
N LEU A 9 14.91 -3.08 1.04
CA LEU A 9 13.66 -3.01 0.30
C LEU A 9 13.11 -1.58 0.25
N LEU A 10 13.05 -0.90 1.40
CA LEU A 10 12.61 0.49 1.49
C LEU A 10 13.52 1.43 0.70
N ALA A 11 14.84 1.29 0.82
CA ALA A 11 15.79 2.13 0.08
C ALA A 11 15.64 1.96 -1.44
N VAL A 12 15.44 0.73 -1.94
CA VAL A 12 15.19 0.51 -3.37
C VAL A 12 13.87 1.11 -3.82
N GLN A 13 12.83 1.07 -2.98
CA GLN A 13 11.55 1.73 -3.26
C GLN A 13 11.70 3.25 -3.36
N GLU A 14 12.47 3.86 -2.46
CA GLU A 14 12.78 5.30 -2.50
C GLU A 14 13.56 5.66 -3.77
N CYS A 15 14.60 4.88 -4.13
CA CYS A 15 15.32 5.06 -5.38
C CYS A 15 14.42 4.93 -6.62
N TYR A 16 13.49 3.96 -6.61
CA TYR A 16 12.51 3.80 -7.69
C TYR A 16 11.61 5.04 -7.81
N ARG A 17 11.14 5.59 -6.68
CA ARG A 17 10.32 6.82 -6.68
C ARG A 17 11.11 8.01 -7.20
N THR A 18 12.32 8.25 -6.71
CA THR A 18 13.19 9.33 -7.22
C THR A 18 13.43 9.20 -8.72
N ALA A 19 13.69 8.00 -9.22
CA ALA A 19 13.87 7.77 -10.66
C ALA A 19 12.61 8.10 -11.48
N LEU A 20 11.41 7.86 -10.94
CA LEU A 20 10.16 8.29 -11.58
C LEU A 20 10.02 9.82 -11.60
N ASP A 21 10.26 10.46 -10.46
CA ASP A 21 10.08 11.91 -10.28
C ASP A 21 11.07 12.72 -11.14
N GLU A 22 12.30 12.19 -11.31
CA GLU A 22 13.33 12.77 -12.19
C GLU A 22 13.13 12.42 -13.68
N GLY A 23 12.10 11.65 -14.03
CA GLY A 23 11.84 11.25 -15.42
C GLY A 23 12.94 10.36 -16.01
N ALA A 24 13.57 9.51 -15.19
CA ALA A 24 14.61 8.60 -15.65
C ALA A 24 14.09 7.64 -16.75
N ALA A 25 15.01 7.14 -17.57
CA ALA A 25 14.67 6.22 -18.65
C ALA A 25 13.90 4.98 -18.14
N THR A 26 12.93 4.50 -18.92
CA THR A 26 12.10 3.34 -18.56
C THR A 26 12.92 2.12 -18.19
N ALA A 27 14.06 1.88 -18.84
CA ALA A 27 14.95 0.77 -18.50
C ALA A 27 15.46 0.84 -17.04
N VAL A 28 15.73 2.04 -16.52
CA VAL A 28 16.19 2.25 -15.14
C VAL A 28 15.06 1.98 -14.15
N THR A 29 13.88 2.56 -14.38
CA THR A 29 12.73 2.36 -13.49
C THR A 29 12.23 0.91 -13.50
N THR A 30 12.27 0.24 -14.65
CA THR A 30 12.01 -1.20 -14.76
C THR A 30 13.03 -2.03 -13.98
N ALA A 31 14.32 -1.73 -14.08
CA ALA A 31 15.35 -2.45 -13.33
C ALA A 31 15.21 -2.27 -11.80
N LEU A 32 14.91 -1.04 -11.35
CA LEU A 32 14.65 -0.75 -9.93
C LEU A 32 13.40 -1.46 -9.42
N ALA A 33 12.31 -1.49 -10.20
CA ALA A 33 11.11 -2.24 -9.85
C ALA A 33 11.40 -3.75 -9.78
N ALA A 34 12.18 -4.31 -10.70
CA ALA A 34 12.58 -5.71 -10.67
C ALA A 34 13.41 -6.03 -9.41
N ALA A 35 14.40 -5.18 -9.07
CA ALA A 35 15.17 -5.33 -7.85
C ALA A 35 14.29 -5.25 -6.58
N TYR A 36 13.32 -4.34 -6.56
CA TYR A 36 12.35 -4.22 -5.47
C TYR A 36 11.58 -5.55 -5.26
N TYR A 37 11.01 -6.11 -6.33
CA TYR A 37 10.25 -7.35 -6.22
C TYR A 37 11.12 -8.58 -5.92
N ASP A 38 12.36 -8.62 -6.38
CA ASP A 38 13.32 -9.68 -6.05
C ASP A 38 13.65 -9.69 -4.54
N ILE A 39 13.98 -8.53 -3.98
CA ILE A 39 14.21 -8.39 -2.52
C ILE A 39 12.94 -8.78 -1.75
N ARG A 40 11.77 -8.29 -2.18
CA ARG A 40 10.49 -8.59 -1.56
C ARG A 40 10.18 -10.08 -1.57
N ALA A 41 10.44 -10.77 -2.69
CA ALA A 41 10.23 -12.22 -2.81
C ALA A 41 11.08 -13.02 -1.81
N GLY A 42 12.20 -12.47 -1.35
CA GLY A 42 13.03 -13.07 -0.30
C GLY A 42 12.40 -13.05 1.10
N LEU A 43 11.42 -12.18 1.36
CA LEU A 43 10.75 -12.03 2.65
C LEU A 43 9.81 -13.20 2.97
N GLY A 44 9.60 -13.43 4.27
CA GLY A 44 8.92 -14.59 4.81
C GLY A 44 7.55 -14.88 4.20
N PHE A 45 6.71 -13.86 4.04
CA PHE A 45 5.33 -14.02 3.58
C PHE A 45 5.18 -14.52 2.13
N ASN A 46 6.27 -14.62 1.36
CA ASN A 46 6.28 -15.22 0.02
C ASN A 46 6.74 -16.69 0.03
N LYS A 47 7.02 -17.27 1.20
CA LYS A 47 7.59 -18.61 1.35
C LYS A 47 6.60 -19.60 1.95
N SER A 48 6.80 -20.88 1.66
CA SER A 48 6.08 -21.95 2.34
C SER A 48 6.48 -22.00 3.84
N PRO A 49 5.60 -22.49 4.74
CA PRO A 49 5.96 -22.66 6.15
C PRO A 49 7.20 -23.55 6.36
N ALA A 50 7.40 -24.56 5.51
CA ALA A 50 8.56 -25.45 5.57
C ALA A 50 9.87 -24.74 5.19
N GLU A 51 9.84 -23.89 4.16
CA GLU A 51 11.02 -23.10 3.75
C GLU A 51 11.34 -22.00 4.76
N TYR A 52 10.32 -21.30 5.27
CA TYR A 52 10.50 -20.23 6.26
C TYR A 52 10.88 -20.80 7.64
N GLY A 53 10.36 -21.98 7.98
CA GLY A 53 10.55 -22.65 9.25
C GLY A 53 9.69 -22.10 10.39
N ALA A 54 8.61 -21.39 10.05
CA ALA A 54 7.61 -20.81 10.95
C ALA A 54 6.34 -20.42 10.18
N PHE A 55 5.38 -19.75 10.82
CA PHE A 55 4.26 -19.12 10.13
C PHE A 55 4.78 -17.94 9.28
N PRO A 56 4.62 -17.96 7.94
CA PRO A 56 5.20 -16.95 7.03
C PRO A 56 4.70 -15.51 7.25
N THR A 57 3.55 -15.35 7.89
CA THR A 57 2.94 -14.06 8.24
C THR A 57 3.56 -13.43 9.46
N ASP A 58 4.31 -14.20 10.27
CA ASP A 58 4.89 -13.72 11.50
C ASP A 58 6.32 -13.18 11.26
N PRO A 59 6.65 -11.99 11.78
CA PRO A 59 8.00 -11.44 11.64
C PRO A 59 8.98 -12.11 12.60
N TYR A 60 10.21 -12.31 12.14
CA TYR A 60 11.31 -12.91 12.89
C TYR A 60 12.60 -12.11 12.66
N SER A 61 13.51 -12.09 13.63
CA SER A 61 14.70 -11.23 13.54
C SER A 61 15.73 -11.74 12.51
N HIS A 62 15.95 -13.06 12.43
CA HIS A 62 16.94 -13.63 11.52
C HIS A 62 16.67 -15.11 11.19
N THR A 63 17.28 -15.60 10.11
CA THR A 63 17.31 -17.02 9.71
C THR A 63 18.77 -17.45 9.55
N PRO A 64 19.33 -18.24 10.50
CA PRO A 64 20.69 -18.77 10.38
C PRO A 64 20.82 -19.81 9.25
N ALA A 65 22.04 -20.10 8.84
CA ALA A 65 22.31 -21.25 7.98
C ALA A 65 21.87 -22.56 8.68
N GLY A 66 21.12 -23.41 7.96
CA GLY A 66 20.67 -24.73 8.45
C GLY A 66 19.53 -24.70 9.47
N ARG A 67 18.87 -23.56 9.70
CA ARG A 67 17.70 -23.42 10.59
C ARG A 67 16.61 -22.57 9.95
N GLY A 68 15.39 -22.71 10.45
CA GLY A 68 14.27 -21.81 10.16
C GLY A 68 14.37 -20.46 10.86
N ALA A 69 13.37 -19.60 10.65
CA ALA A 69 13.27 -18.27 11.26
C ALA A 69 13.38 -18.29 12.80
N GLN A 70 14.10 -17.32 13.38
CA GLN A 70 14.43 -17.23 14.80
C GLN A 70 14.09 -15.85 15.39
N GLN A 71 13.75 -15.82 16.69
CA GLN A 71 13.36 -14.63 17.47
C GLN A 71 12.09 -13.94 16.94
N PRO A 72 10.89 -14.44 17.31
CA PRO A 72 9.62 -13.94 16.80
C PRO A 72 9.25 -12.55 17.32
N GLY A 73 8.43 -11.83 16.54
CA GLY A 73 7.64 -10.70 17.00
C GLY A 73 8.34 -9.35 16.83
N MET A 74 8.88 -8.81 17.93
CA MET A 74 9.24 -7.38 18.06
C MET A 74 10.56 -6.99 17.37
N THR A 75 10.71 -7.31 16.08
CA THR A 75 11.83 -6.89 15.22
C THR A 75 11.52 -5.57 14.53
N GLY A 76 12.54 -4.72 14.35
CA GLY A 76 12.41 -3.45 13.61
C GLY A 76 12.04 -3.61 12.12
N GLN A 77 12.12 -4.84 11.60
CA GLN A 77 11.63 -5.20 10.25
C GLN A 77 10.21 -4.70 9.98
N VAL A 78 9.30 -4.84 10.96
CA VAL A 78 7.87 -4.53 10.76
C VAL A 78 7.63 -3.06 10.41
N LYS A 79 8.41 -2.15 11.00
CA LYS A 79 8.33 -0.71 10.70
C LYS A 79 8.70 -0.42 9.26
N GLU A 80 9.72 -1.10 8.72
CA GLU A 80 10.14 -0.90 7.34
C GLU A 80 9.08 -1.47 6.37
N GLU A 81 8.50 -2.62 6.69
CA GLU A 81 7.47 -3.23 5.85
C GLU A 81 6.16 -2.43 5.81
N ILE A 82 5.76 -1.80 6.93
CA ILE A 82 4.63 -0.84 6.95
C ILE A 82 4.87 0.32 5.98
N LEU A 83 6.07 0.93 6.02
CA LEU A 83 6.41 2.02 5.11
C LEU A 83 6.42 1.57 3.65
N THR A 84 7.03 0.41 3.37
CA THR A 84 7.04 -0.14 2.01
C THR A 84 5.64 -0.43 1.50
N ARG A 85 4.71 -0.86 2.38
CA ARG A 85 3.34 -1.11 1.97
C ARG A 85 2.59 0.16 1.59
N TRP A 86 2.78 1.27 2.30
CA TRP A 86 2.24 2.56 1.87
C TRP A 86 2.84 3.03 0.54
N GLY A 87 4.14 2.82 0.33
CA GLY A 87 4.79 3.10 -0.96
C GLY A 87 4.27 2.22 -2.11
N GLU A 88 3.98 0.93 -1.88
CA GLU A 88 3.33 0.04 -2.85
C GLU A 88 1.93 0.55 -3.22
N LEU A 89 1.14 0.87 -2.21
CA LEU A 89 -0.19 1.48 -2.37
C LEU A 89 -0.11 2.89 -2.98
N GLY A 90 1.09 3.46 -3.11
CA GLY A 90 1.29 4.77 -3.71
C GLY A 90 0.75 5.92 -2.87
N VAL A 91 0.68 5.74 -1.55
CA VAL A 91 0.21 6.77 -0.61
C VAL A 91 1.41 7.58 -0.13
N PHE A 92 1.40 8.87 -0.42
CA PHE A 92 2.44 9.79 0.05
C PHE A 92 1.87 11.17 0.31
N VAL A 93 2.57 11.93 1.15
CA VAL A 93 2.21 13.31 1.49
C VAL A 93 3.28 14.23 0.92
N GLN A 94 2.86 15.20 0.14
CA GLN A 94 3.73 16.23 -0.42
C GLN A 94 3.05 17.58 -0.26
N ASP A 95 3.78 18.58 0.23
CA ASP A 95 3.27 19.95 0.45
C ASP A 95 1.95 20.00 1.26
N GLY A 96 1.79 19.08 2.21
CA GLY A 96 0.58 18.97 3.06
C GLY A 96 -0.62 18.32 2.38
N VAL A 97 -0.45 17.76 1.18
CA VAL A 97 -1.51 17.13 0.40
C VAL A 97 -1.28 15.62 0.32
N LEU A 98 -2.36 14.84 0.42
CA LEU A 98 -2.34 13.39 0.24
C LEU A 98 -2.47 13.02 -1.24
N HIS A 99 -1.58 12.15 -1.70
CA HIS A 99 -1.52 11.65 -3.07
C HIS A 99 -1.69 10.12 -3.13
N PHE A 100 -2.22 9.66 -4.26
CA PHE A 100 -2.48 8.25 -4.57
C PHE A 100 -1.91 7.89 -5.96
N ALA A 101 -0.67 7.39 -6.02
CA ALA A 101 -0.02 6.96 -7.26
C ALA A 101 0.61 5.56 -7.13
N PRO A 102 -0.19 4.48 -7.22
CA PRO A 102 0.23 3.11 -6.98
C PRO A 102 1.05 2.52 -8.15
N THR A 103 2.30 2.95 -8.30
CA THR A 103 3.19 2.55 -9.41
C THR A 103 3.93 1.22 -9.19
N LEU A 104 3.84 0.64 -7.98
CA LEU A 104 4.37 -0.68 -7.59
C LEU A 104 3.28 -1.63 -7.09
N LEU A 105 2.01 -1.22 -7.12
CA LEU A 105 0.90 -2.11 -6.77
C LEU A 105 0.65 -3.07 -7.94
N ARG A 106 0.39 -4.34 -7.65
CA ARG A 106 0.13 -5.36 -8.68
C ARG A 106 -1.37 -5.55 -8.87
N SER A 107 -1.81 -5.75 -10.11
CA SER A 107 -3.23 -5.94 -10.44
C SER A 107 -3.85 -7.16 -9.74
N GLN A 108 -3.07 -8.19 -9.46
CA GLN A 108 -3.50 -9.38 -8.71
C GLN A 108 -3.88 -9.12 -7.25
N GLU A 109 -3.62 -7.91 -6.73
CA GLU A 109 -4.00 -7.53 -5.36
C GLU A 109 -5.44 -7.01 -5.26
N PHE A 110 -6.11 -6.81 -6.38
CA PHE A 110 -7.51 -6.41 -6.44
C PHE A 110 -8.42 -7.64 -6.39
N LEU A 111 -9.59 -7.48 -5.79
CA LEU A 111 -10.61 -8.53 -5.74
C LEU A 111 -11.04 -8.95 -7.15
N HIS A 112 -11.22 -10.25 -7.36
CA HIS A 112 -11.82 -10.77 -8.60
C HIS A 112 -13.35 -10.72 -8.59
N GLU A 113 -13.95 -10.82 -7.41
CA GLU A 113 -15.40 -10.80 -7.18
C GLU A 113 -15.76 -9.81 -6.06
N PRO A 114 -17.02 -9.35 -5.96
CA PRO A 114 -17.43 -8.45 -4.88
C PRO A 114 -17.16 -9.05 -3.50
N GLY A 115 -16.86 -8.19 -2.54
CA GLY A 115 -16.52 -8.60 -1.17
C GLY A 115 -16.92 -7.56 -0.13
N CYS A 116 -16.42 -7.75 1.09
CA CYS A 116 -16.63 -6.83 2.20
C CYS A 116 -15.29 -6.47 2.85
N PHE A 117 -15.11 -5.21 3.20
CA PHE A 117 -14.00 -4.72 4.00
C PHE A 117 -14.51 -4.39 5.41
N VAL A 118 -14.05 -5.18 6.39
CA VAL A 118 -14.34 -4.94 7.81
C VAL A 118 -13.22 -4.11 8.39
N TYR A 119 -13.56 -2.98 9.01
CA TYR A 119 -12.59 -2.07 9.63
C TYR A 119 -13.14 -1.52 10.94
N VAL A 120 -12.29 -0.80 11.68
CA VAL A 120 -12.66 -0.12 12.93
C VAL A 120 -12.64 1.38 12.67
N ASP A 121 -13.72 2.09 12.98
CA ASP A 121 -13.79 3.56 12.84
C ASP A 121 -13.15 4.30 14.03
N ASP A 122 -13.06 5.63 13.93
CA ASP A 122 -12.43 6.47 14.97
C ASP A 122 -13.10 6.37 16.35
N ALA A 123 -14.37 5.93 16.40
CA ALA A 123 -15.12 5.63 17.63
C ALA A 123 -14.87 4.19 18.16
N GLY A 124 -13.97 3.43 17.54
CA GLY A 124 -13.65 2.06 17.93
C GLY A 124 -14.72 1.04 17.55
N GLN A 125 -15.69 1.40 16.71
CA GLN A 125 -16.77 0.51 16.29
C GLN A 125 -16.39 -0.24 15.02
N GLN A 126 -16.79 -1.51 14.96
CA GLN A 126 -16.62 -2.31 13.75
C GLN A 126 -17.63 -1.84 12.69
N GLN A 127 -17.11 -1.50 11.52
CA GLN A 127 -17.87 -1.14 10.34
C GLN A 127 -17.61 -2.14 9.22
N THR A 128 -18.55 -2.24 8.29
CA THR A 128 -18.43 -3.07 7.09
C THR A 128 -18.72 -2.24 5.86
N LEU A 129 -17.79 -2.26 4.89
CA LEU A 129 -17.93 -1.60 3.60
C LEU A 129 -18.05 -2.65 2.49
N SER A 130 -19.10 -2.60 1.69
CA SER A 130 -19.20 -3.43 0.49
C SER A 130 -18.22 -2.96 -0.58
N LEU A 131 -17.50 -3.90 -1.17
CA LEU A 131 -16.54 -3.67 -2.24
C LEU A 131 -17.04 -4.31 -3.54
N PRO A 132 -17.00 -3.61 -4.69
CA PRO A 132 -17.25 -4.23 -5.97
C PRO A 132 -16.08 -5.17 -6.34
N ALA A 133 -16.28 -5.97 -7.39
CA ALA A 133 -15.15 -6.62 -8.06
C ALA A 133 -14.15 -5.56 -8.54
N HIS A 134 -12.89 -5.96 -8.66
CA HIS A 134 -11.78 -5.09 -9.09
C HIS A 134 -11.52 -3.91 -8.17
N ALA A 135 -11.80 -4.09 -6.87
CA ALA A 135 -11.47 -3.14 -5.82
C ALA A 135 -10.46 -3.70 -4.81
N LEU A 136 -9.77 -2.81 -4.13
CA LEU A 136 -8.90 -3.07 -2.99
C LEU A 136 -9.18 -1.99 -1.94
N ALA A 137 -9.29 -2.37 -0.66
CA ALA A 137 -9.48 -1.41 0.43
C ALA A 137 -8.39 -1.51 1.48
N PHE A 138 -8.08 -0.38 2.09
CA PHE A 138 -7.18 -0.23 3.22
C PHE A 138 -7.59 1.01 4.03
N THR A 139 -6.88 1.33 5.11
CA THR A 139 -7.07 2.56 5.84
C THR A 139 -5.81 3.41 5.87
N PHE A 140 -5.98 4.73 5.88
CA PHE A 140 -4.92 5.69 6.14
C PHE A 140 -5.45 6.74 7.10
N CYS A 141 -4.73 6.99 8.21
CA CYS A 141 -5.28 7.75 9.34
C CYS A 141 -6.65 7.23 9.80
N GLN A 142 -6.89 5.92 9.70
CA GLN A 142 -8.15 5.24 10.01
C GLN A 142 -9.34 5.58 9.09
N THR A 143 -9.19 6.51 8.15
CA THR A 143 -10.14 6.71 7.05
C THR A 143 -10.03 5.57 6.03
N PRO A 144 -11.15 4.90 5.66
CA PRO A 144 -11.17 3.91 4.59
C PRO A 144 -10.84 4.53 3.23
N ILE A 145 -9.85 3.95 2.56
CA ILE A 145 -9.48 4.25 1.18
C ILE A 145 -9.79 3.02 0.33
N VAL A 146 -10.54 3.22 -0.75
CA VAL A 146 -10.92 2.15 -1.70
C VAL A 146 -10.36 2.48 -3.07
N TYR A 147 -9.45 1.64 -3.56
CA TYR A 147 -9.00 1.68 -4.94
C TYR A 147 -9.96 0.88 -5.81
N ILE A 148 -10.34 1.45 -6.95
CA ILE A 148 -11.17 0.81 -7.98
C ILE A 148 -10.43 0.88 -9.30
N LEU A 149 -10.34 -0.24 -10.03
CA LEU A 149 -9.78 -0.20 -11.37
C LEU A 149 -10.70 0.56 -12.33
N GLY A 150 -10.14 1.51 -13.08
CA GLY A 150 -10.87 2.26 -14.10
C GLY A 150 -9.95 3.08 -15.00
N ASP A 151 -10.52 3.65 -16.06
CA ASP A 151 -9.77 4.35 -17.10
C ASP A 151 -9.50 5.82 -16.77
N VAL A 152 -10.38 6.45 -16.00
CA VAL A 152 -10.31 7.87 -15.66
C VAL A 152 -9.80 8.02 -14.24
N GLN A 153 -8.64 8.64 -14.09
CA GLN A 153 -8.06 8.90 -12.78
C GLN A 153 -8.84 10.01 -12.06
N GLU A 154 -9.52 9.63 -10.99
CA GLU A 154 -10.34 10.51 -10.18
C GLU A 154 -10.40 10.04 -8.73
N ILE A 155 -10.72 10.97 -7.84
CA ILE A 155 -10.97 10.70 -6.43
C ILE A 155 -12.38 11.15 -6.10
N GLU A 156 -13.14 10.26 -5.48
CA GLU A 156 -14.44 10.55 -4.91
C GLU A 156 -14.36 10.52 -3.37
N VAL A 157 -14.67 11.64 -2.74
CA VAL A 157 -14.67 11.82 -1.29
C VAL A 157 -16.10 11.79 -0.78
N VAL A 158 -16.40 10.82 0.09
CA VAL A 158 -17.66 10.76 0.83
C VAL A 158 -17.44 11.42 2.19
N TRP A 159 -18.18 12.48 2.45
CA TRP A 159 -18.12 13.26 3.70
C TRP A 159 -18.98 12.61 4.79
N GLY A 160 -18.70 12.91 6.06
CA GLY A 160 -19.45 12.41 7.22
C GLY A 160 -20.94 12.75 7.19
N ASN A 161 -21.31 13.87 6.53
CA ASN A 161 -22.70 14.27 6.31
C ASN A 161 -23.39 13.59 5.11
N GLY A 162 -22.70 12.66 4.43
CA GLY A 162 -23.21 11.94 3.26
C GLY A 162 -23.07 12.69 1.92
N ARG A 163 -22.54 13.92 1.92
CA ARG A 163 -22.18 14.62 0.67
C ARG A 163 -21.04 13.87 -0.02
N THR A 164 -21.02 13.97 -1.35
CA THR A 164 -19.91 13.48 -2.17
C THR A 164 -19.24 14.63 -2.92
N THR A 165 -17.92 14.57 -3.08
CA THR A 165 -17.15 15.50 -3.93
C THR A 165 -16.20 14.71 -4.82
N ARG A 166 -16.08 15.11 -6.09
CA ARG A 166 -15.16 14.51 -7.04
C ARG A 166 -14.02 15.46 -7.35
N ILE A 167 -12.82 14.90 -7.43
CA ILE A 167 -11.58 15.61 -7.72
C ILE A 167 -10.91 14.86 -8.87
N SER A 168 -10.58 15.56 -9.96
CA SER A 168 -9.84 14.96 -11.07
C SER A 168 -8.38 14.74 -10.70
N GLY A 169 -7.80 13.64 -11.17
CA GLY A 169 -6.41 13.29 -10.90
C GLY A 169 -6.25 12.45 -9.63
N HIS A 170 -5.08 12.59 -9.00
CA HIS A 170 -4.54 11.63 -8.03
C HIS A 170 -4.15 12.22 -6.68
N SER A 171 -4.57 13.45 -6.41
CA SER A 171 -4.28 14.18 -5.18
C SER A 171 -5.56 14.78 -4.64
N LEU A 172 -5.70 14.75 -3.32
CA LEU A 172 -6.72 15.56 -2.65
C LEU A 172 -6.35 17.04 -2.70
N ASP A 173 -7.24 17.91 -2.25
CA ASP A 173 -6.87 19.27 -1.87
C ASP A 173 -6.31 19.30 -0.43
N ALA A 174 -5.71 20.43 -0.04
CA ALA A 174 -5.09 20.59 1.27
C ALA A 174 -6.09 20.54 2.43
N ASP A 175 -7.33 21.00 2.22
CA ASP A 175 -8.36 21.01 3.26
C ASP A 175 -8.87 19.59 3.52
N THR A 176 -9.19 18.85 2.47
CA THR A 176 -9.59 17.44 2.55
C THR A 176 -8.48 16.58 3.15
N SER A 177 -7.22 16.80 2.75
CA SER A 177 -6.06 16.09 3.32
C SER A 177 -5.94 16.32 4.82
N ARG A 178 -6.12 17.58 5.27
CA ARG A 178 -6.08 17.94 6.69
C ARG A 178 -7.15 17.25 7.50
N HIS A 179 -8.38 17.12 6.99
CA HIS A 179 -9.45 16.38 7.68
C HIS A 179 -9.06 14.93 7.95
N ILE A 180 -8.46 14.26 6.96
CA ILE A 180 -7.96 12.87 7.11
C ILE A 180 -6.85 12.81 8.16
N PHE A 181 -5.86 13.71 8.10
CA PHE A 181 -4.76 13.72 9.07
C PHE A 181 -5.22 14.01 10.50
N ALA A 182 -6.20 14.90 10.65
CA ALA A 182 -6.76 15.30 11.93
C ALA A 182 -7.68 14.24 12.56
N ARG A 183 -8.16 13.27 11.78
CA ARG A 183 -9.11 12.23 12.22
C ARG A 183 -10.35 12.85 12.87
N ASP A 184 -10.89 13.88 12.22
CA ASP A 184 -12.02 14.67 12.71
C ASP A 184 -13.38 14.19 12.17
N GLU A 185 -13.40 13.00 11.56
CA GLU A 185 -14.59 12.33 11.01
C GLU A 185 -15.32 13.09 9.89
N GLN A 186 -14.76 14.20 9.39
CA GLN A 186 -15.35 14.95 8.28
C GLN A 186 -15.30 14.14 6.98
N VAL A 187 -14.25 13.36 6.78
CA VAL A 187 -14.11 12.43 5.63
C VAL A 187 -14.45 11.02 6.09
N LYS A 188 -15.52 10.45 5.52
CA LYS A 188 -16.01 9.11 5.84
C LYS A 188 -15.30 8.03 5.02
N THR A 189 -15.12 8.25 3.73
CA THR A 189 -14.47 7.27 2.83
C THR A 189 -13.91 8.01 1.62
N VAL A 190 -12.79 7.54 1.10
CA VAL A 190 -12.20 8.02 -0.16
C VAL A 190 -12.16 6.87 -1.15
N TYR A 191 -12.79 7.04 -2.30
CA TYR A 191 -12.67 6.15 -3.44
C TYR A 191 -11.68 6.76 -4.43
N VAL A 192 -10.76 5.95 -4.94
CA VAL A 192 -9.74 6.38 -5.89
C VAL A 192 -9.81 5.46 -7.11
N THR A 193 -10.11 6.02 -8.26
CA THR A 193 -10.05 5.28 -9.52
C THR A 193 -8.60 5.24 -9.98
N VAL A 194 -8.04 4.04 -10.07
CA VAL A 194 -6.65 3.81 -10.43
C VAL A 194 -6.58 3.07 -11.75
N HIS A 195 -5.81 3.63 -12.69
CA HIS A 195 -5.52 2.96 -13.95
C HIS A 195 -4.27 2.12 -13.81
N MET A 196 -4.43 0.80 -13.87
CA MET A 196 -3.31 -0.13 -13.99
C MET A 196 -2.90 -0.23 -15.45
N GLY A 197 -1.79 0.43 -15.81
CA GLY A 197 -1.18 0.21 -17.12
C GLY A 197 -0.94 -1.29 -17.34
N LYS A 198 -1.15 -1.79 -18.57
CA LYS A 198 -0.77 -3.15 -18.95
C LYS A 198 0.76 -3.31 -18.79
N ARG A 199 1.24 -3.73 -17.62
CA ARG A 199 2.61 -4.23 -17.48
C ARG A 199 2.58 -5.72 -17.79
N ALA A 200 3.43 -6.12 -18.74
CA ALA A 200 3.56 -7.48 -19.21
C ALA A 200 3.71 -8.43 -18.03
N SER A 201 2.83 -9.42 -17.97
CA SER A 201 3.03 -10.63 -17.17
C SER A 201 4.44 -11.17 -17.44
N GLY A 202 5.30 -11.09 -16.42
CA GLY A 202 6.57 -11.79 -16.35
C GLY A 202 6.58 -12.62 -15.08
#